data_AF-A0A399SLV3-F1
#
_entry.id   AF-A0A399SLV3-F1
#
_cell.length_a   1.000
_cell.length_b   1.000
_cell.length_c   1.000
_cell.angle_alpha   90.00
_cell.angle_beta   90.00
_cell.angle_gamma   90.00
#
_symmetry.space_group_name_H-M   'P 1'
#
loop_
_entity.id
_entity.type
_entity.pdbx_description
1 polymer ?
#
loop_
_entity_poly.entity_id
_entity_poly.type
_entity_poly.pdbx_seq_one_letter_code
_entity_poly.pdbx_strand_id
1 'polypeptide(L)'
;AHGGAPPALRRLAARIREILAAPDLNVDSPPDVLRALRRAGIDASSTRQWELQEIDHPVIAPLLEHKKLSRLLTANGWTWMETWIRDGRFHPEYVPGGVVTGRWAASGGGALQLPRQIRSAVRADPGWRLVVADAAQLE
;
A
#
# COMPACT_ATOMS: atom_id res chain seq x y z
N ALA A 1 16.49 9.51 9.72
CA ALA A 1 16.88 8.53 8.69
C ALA A 1 15.80 7.46 8.58
N HIS A 2 14.99 7.49 7.52
CA HIS A 2 13.86 6.60 7.33
C HIS A 2 14.25 5.36 6.49
N GLY A 3 15.27 4.60 6.93
CA GLY A 3 15.87 3.52 6.14
C GLY A 3 15.36 2.11 6.40
N GLY A 4 14.33 1.92 7.22
CA GLY A 4 13.85 0.59 7.63
C GLY A 4 12.35 0.42 7.54
N ALA A 5 11.89 -0.84 7.46
CA ALA A 5 10.48 -1.18 7.49
C ALA A 5 9.79 -0.54 8.71
N PRO A 6 8.67 0.18 8.55
CA PRO A 6 7.94 0.80 9.66
C PRO A 6 7.68 -0.16 10.83
N PRO A 7 7.61 0.34 12.09
CA PRO A 7 7.38 -0.52 13.26
C PRO A 7 6.16 -1.44 13.15
N ALA A 8 5.08 -0.97 12.52
CA ALA A 8 3.89 -1.77 12.27
C ALA A 8 4.16 -2.99 11.37
N LEU A 9 4.88 -2.79 10.26
CA LEU A 9 5.26 -3.88 9.35
C LEU A 9 6.19 -4.89 10.04
N ARG A 10 7.16 -4.42 10.84
CA ARG A 10 8.03 -5.32 11.61
C ARG A 10 7.25 -6.17 12.63
N ARG A 11 6.29 -5.57 13.34
CA ARG A 11 5.43 -6.31 14.29
C ARG A 11 4.58 -7.35 13.58
N LEU A 12 3.98 -6.99 12.44
CA LEU A 12 3.19 -7.94 11.64
C LEU A 12 4.06 -9.08 11.11
N ALA A 13 5.24 -8.78 10.58
CA ALA A 13 6.16 -9.81 10.10
C ALA A 13 6.59 -10.76 11.22
N ALA A 14 6.92 -10.24 12.40
CA ALA A 14 7.24 -11.07 13.57
C ALA A 14 6.04 -11.95 13.99
N ARG A 15 4.83 -11.39 14.02
CA ARG A 15 3.61 -12.14 14.36
C ARG A 15 3.30 -13.25 13.35
N ILE A 16 3.50 -12.99 12.06
CA ILE A 16 3.30 -13.98 11.00
C ILE A 16 4.29 -15.14 11.15
N ARG A 17 5.57 -14.83 11.42
CA ARG A 17 6.61 -15.84 11.68
C ARG A 17 6.29 -16.70 12.89
N GLU A 18 5.80 -16.09 13.96
CA GLU A 18 5.38 -16.79 15.18
C GLU A 18 4.21 -17.76 14.91
N ILE A 19 3.13 -17.28 14.28
CA ILE A 19 1.94 -18.11 13.99
C ILE A 19 2.29 -19.29 13.07
N LEU A 20 3.18 -19.09 12.10
CA LEU A 20 3.60 -20.14 11.15
C LEU A 20 4.77 -20.98 11.66
N ALA A 21 5.29 -20.73 12.88
CA ALA A 21 6.51 -21.34 13.39
C ALA A 21 7.69 -21.28 12.39
N ALA A 22 7.83 -20.14 11.68
CA ALA A 22 8.76 -19.95 10.58
C ALA A 22 9.65 -18.71 10.82
N PRO A 23 10.69 -18.79 11.67
CA PRO A 23 11.48 -17.64 12.10
C PRO A 23 12.20 -16.92 10.95
N ASP A 24 12.66 -17.66 9.94
CA ASP A 24 13.42 -17.11 8.80
C ASP A 24 12.53 -16.70 7.61
N LEU A 25 11.20 -16.72 7.77
CA LEU A 25 10.28 -16.37 6.68
C LEU A 25 10.47 -14.91 6.23
N ASN A 26 10.73 -14.73 4.94
CA ASN A 26 10.58 -13.44 4.28
C ASN A 26 9.11 -13.21 3.92
N VAL A 27 8.43 -12.35 4.69
CA VAL A 27 6.99 -12.07 4.55
C VAL A 27 6.67 -11.23 3.31
N ASP A 28 7.66 -10.51 2.76
CA ASP A 28 7.51 -9.73 1.53
C ASP A 28 7.64 -10.59 0.25
N SER A 29 8.06 -11.85 0.38
CA SER A 29 8.24 -12.79 -0.74
C SER A 29 7.01 -13.70 -0.89
N PRO A 30 6.19 -13.52 -1.94
CA PRO A 30 5.03 -14.40 -2.17
C PRO A 30 5.38 -15.89 -2.24
N PRO A 31 6.48 -16.31 -2.91
CA PRO A 31 6.90 -17.72 -2.89
C PRO A 31 7.23 -18.24 -1.49
N ASP A 32 7.86 -17.44 -0.63
CA ASP A 32 8.22 -17.87 0.72
C ASP A 32 6.97 -17.99 1.60
N VAL A 33 6.04 -17.05 1.47
CA VAL A 33 4.75 -17.08 2.15
C VAL A 33 3.97 -18.34 1.76
N LEU A 34 3.85 -18.65 0.47
CA LEU A 34 3.15 -19.86 0.02
C LEU A 34 3.80 -21.15 0.55
N ARG A 35 5.14 -21.21 0.58
CA ARG A 35 5.85 -22.34 1.17
C ARG A 35 5.57 -22.48 2.66
N ALA A 36 5.54 -21.38 3.41
CA ALA A 36 5.26 -21.38 4.84
C ALA A 36 3.80 -21.73 5.16
N LEU A 37 2.84 -21.21 4.38
CA LEU A 37 1.42 -21.59 4.48
C LEU A 37 1.23 -23.09 4.27
N ARG A 38 1.82 -23.65 3.21
CA ARG A 38 1.75 -25.09 2.92
C ARG A 38 2.33 -25.94 4.06
N ARG A 39 3.46 -25.52 4.65
CA ARG A 39 4.06 -26.21 5.80
C ARG A 39 3.17 -26.18 7.05
N ALA A 40 2.38 -25.12 7.21
CA ALA A 40 1.39 -24.99 8.27
C ALA A 40 0.05 -25.72 7.95
N GLY A 41 -0.02 -26.49 6.86
CA GLY A 41 -1.23 -27.20 6.46
C GLY A 41 -2.29 -26.32 5.80
N ILE A 42 -1.94 -25.09 5.39
CA ILE A 42 -2.84 -24.16 4.72
C ILE A 42 -2.64 -24.29 3.21
N ASP A 43 -3.67 -24.76 2.51
CA ASP A 43 -3.63 -24.91 1.06
C ASP A 43 -4.04 -23.61 0.36
N ALA A 44 -3.06 -22.73 0.15
CA ALA A 44 -3.21 -21.53 -0.67
C ALA A 44 -2.42 -21.71 -1.97
N SER A 45 -3.07 -21.43 -3.10
CA SER A 45 -2.49 -21.44 -4.44
C SER A 45 -1.85 -20.09 -4.80
N SER A 46 -2.35 -19.00 -4.23
CA SER A 46 -1.79 -17.65 -4.38
C SER A 46 -1.86 -16.84 -3.10
N THR A 47 -1.13 -15.72 -3.06
CA THR A 47 -1.24 -14.75 -1.96
C THR A 47 -2.27 -13.66 -2.25
N ARG A 48 -3.09 -13.79 -3.30
CA ARG A 48 -4.08 -12.77 -3.64
C ARG A 48 -5.07 -12.58 -2.50
N GLN A 49 -5.51 -11.34 -2.32
CA GLN A 49 -6.36 -10.98 -1.18
C GLN A 49 -7.65 -11.81 -1.14
N TRP A 50 -8.37 -11.93 -2.27
CA TRP A 50 -9.65 -12.63 -2.32
C TRP A 50 -9.52 -14.10 -1.88
N GLU A 51 -8.47 -14.79 -2.33
CA GLU A 51 -8.21 -16.19 -1.99
C GLU A 51 -7.83 -16.33 -0.51
N LEU A 52 -6.89 -15.51 -0.04
CA LEU A 52 -6.49 -15.56 1.38
C LEU A 52 -7.67 -15.27 2.31
N GLN A 53 -8.61 -14.41 1.91
CA GLN A 53 -9.79 -14.07 2.71
C GLN A 53 -10.78 -15.22 2.88
N GLU A 54 -10.74 -16.24 2.03
CA GLU A 54 -11.61 -17.43 2.12
C GLU A 54 -11.07 -18.48 3.11
N ILE A 55 -9.85 -18.31 3.61
CA ILE A 55 -9.17 -19.25 4.50
C ILE A 55 -9.40 -18.86 5.96
N ASP A 56 -9.91 -19.80 6.77
CA ASP A 56 -10.02 -19.63 8.21
C ASP A 56 -8.73 -20.08 8.92
N HIS A 57 -7.81 -19.13 9.12
CA HIS A 57 -6.58 -19.36 9.89
C HIS A 57 -6.08 -18.06 10.54
N PRO A 58 -5.58 -18.08 11.79
CA PRO A 58 -5.14 -16.86 12.51
C PRO A 58 -4.04 -16.06 11.81
N VAL A 59 -3.31 -16.65 10.86
CA VAL A 59 -2.25 -15.97 10.08
C VAL A 59 -2.82 -15.05 8.98
N ILE A 60 -4.05 -15.28 8.52
CA ILE A 60 -4.61 -14.63 7.33
C ILE A 60 -4.79 -13.12 7.56
N ALA A 61 -5.43 -12.73 8.67
CA ALA A 61 -5.63 -11.31 8.97
C ALA A 61 -4.29 -10.54 9.08
N PRO A 62 -3.26 -11.03 9.81
CA PRO A 62 -1.92 -10.44 9.79
C PRO A 62 -1.30 -10.33 8.40
N LEU A 63 -1.40 -11.37 7.56
CA LEU A 63 -0.87 -11.36 6.19
C LEU A 63 -1.52 -10.28 5.32
N LEU A 64 -2.85 -10.18 5.37
CA LEU A 64 -3.60 -9.19 4.60
C LEU A 64 -3.25 -7.77 5.01
N GLU A 65 -3.15 -7.50 6.31
CA GLU A 65 -2.75 -6.17 6.80
C GLU A 65 -1.29 -5.87 6.46
N HIS A 66 -0.37 -6.85 6.57
CA HIS A 66 1.01 -6.68 6.14
C HIS A 66 1.10 -6.31 4.66
N LYS A 67 0.40 -7.03 3.78
CA LYS A 67 0.36 -6.75 2.33
C LYS A 67 -0.19 -5.36 2.03
N LYS A 68 -1.24 -4.94 2.74
CA LYS A 68 -1.84 -3.61 2.60
C LYS A 68 -0.87 -2.50 3.00
N LEU A 69 -0.20 -2.64 4.14
CA LEU A 69 0.78 -1.65 4.62
C LEU A 69 2.06 -1.65 3.79
N SER A 70 2.53 -2.81 3.34
CA SER A 70 3.71 -2.95 2.47
C SER A 70 3.46 -2.25 1.14
N ARG A 71 2.29 -2.48 0.52
CA ARG A 71 1.87 -1.76 -0.69
C ARG A 71 1.76 -0.26 -0.49
N LEU A 72 1.25 0.20 0.66
CA LEU A 72 1.19 1.63 0.97
C LEU A 72 2.59 2.24 1.12
N LEU A 73 3.51 1.54 1.80
CA LEU A 73 4.90 1.97 1.95
C LEU A 73 5.60 2.05 0.59
N THR A 74 5.42 1.06 -0.28
CA THR A 74 6.01 1.06 -1.62
C THR A 74 5.45 2.19 -2.49
N ALA A 75 4.14 2.43 -2.45
CA ALA A 75 3.49 3.42 -3.31
C ALA A 75 3.66 4.87 -2.80
N ASN A 76 3.50 5.09 -1.50
CA ASN A 76 3.41 6.41 -0.87
C ASN A 76 4.16 6.51 0.46
N GLY A 77 5.22 5.71 0.63
CA GLY A 77 6.08 5.74 1.80
C GLY A 77 7.19 6.79 1.72
N TRP A 78 8.31 6.51 2.39
CA TRP A 78 9.37 7.50 2.62
C TRP A 78 10.03 7.98 1.34
N THR A 79 10.43 7.07 0.44
CA THR A 79 11.02 7.45 -0.86
C THR A 79 10.05 8.27 -1.70
N TRP A 80 8.76 7.98 -1.63
CA TRP A 80 7.75 8.79 -2.31
C TRP A 80 7.67 10.20 -1.70
N MET A 81 7.65 10.31 -0.37
CA MET A 81 7.65 11.60 0.31
C MET A 81 8.90 12.41 -0.02
N GLU A 82 10.09 11.79 0.05
CA GLU A 82 11.37 12.43 -0.27
C GLU A 82 11.42 12.95 -1.72
N THR A 83 10.84 12.19 -2.65
CA THR A 83 10.83 12.57 -4.07
C THR A 83 9.84 13.71 -4.35
N TRP A 84 8.64 13.62 -3.79
CA TRP A 84 7.49 14.42 -4.24
C TRP A 84 6.99 15.47 -3.26
N ILE A 85 7.48 15.47 -2.01
CA ILE A 85 7.09 16.45 -0.99
C ILE A 85 8.27 17.38 -0.72
N ARG A 86 8.05 18.69 -0.93
CA ARG A 86 9.03 19.75 -0.68
C ARG A 86 8.34 20.86 0.11
N ASP A 87 8.95 21.27 1.22
CA ASP A 87 8.42 22.29 2.12
C ASP A 87 6.96 22.05 2.55
N GLY A 88 6.65 20.78 2.86
CA GLY A 88 5.30 20.35 3.27
C GLY A 88 4.26 20.32 2.15
N ARG A 89 4.66 20.56 0.90
CA ARG A 89 3.77 20.60 -0.28
C ARG A 89 4.04 19.42 -1.20
N PHE A 90 2.99 18.85 -1.77
CA PHE A 90 3.08 17.78 -2.77
C PHE A 90 3.23 18.39 -4.16
N HIS A 91 4.27 17.99 -4.90
CA HIS A 91 4.64 18.53 -6.22
C HIS A 91 4.60 17.44 -7.31
N PRO A 92 3.41 16.91 -7.67
CA PRO A 92 3.29 15.95 -8.76
C PRO A 92 3.47 16.60 -10.13
N GLU A 93 3.73 15.78 -11.15
CA GLU A 93 3.76 16.21 -12.55
C GLU A 93 2.51 15.71 -13.27
N TYR A 94 1.82 16.60 -13.99
CA TYR A 94 0.66 16.25 -14.80
C TYR A 94 1.02 16.26 -16.29
N VAL A 95 0.54 15.24 -17.01
CA VAL A 95 0.77 15.04 -18.44
C VAL A 95 -0.58 14.98 -19.15
N PRO A 96 -1.07 16.12 -19.67
CA PRO A 96 -2.29 16.14 -20.49
C PRO A 96 -2.16 15.24 -21.72
N GLY A 97 -3.19 14.46 -22.04
CA GLY A 97 -3.17 13.55 -23.19
C GLY A 97 -2.13 12.43 -23.09
N GLY A 98 -1.66 12.09 -21.89
CA GLY A 98 -0.61 11.09 -21.68
C GLY A 98 -1.00 9.64 -22.03
N VAL A 99 -2.26 9.38 -22.37
CA VAL A 99 -2.71 8.08 -22.88
C VAL A 99 -3.61 8.25 -24.11
N VAL A 100 -3.72 7.20 -24.93
CA VAL A 100 -4.41 7.20 -26.23
C VAL A 100 -5.89 7.63 -26.18
N THR A 101 -6.53 7.55 -25.01
CA THR A 101 -7.91 7.99 -24.80
C THR A 101 -8.05 9.50 -24.54
N GLY A 102 -6.94 10.25 -24.57
CA GLY A 102 -6.91 11.68 -24.25
C GLY A 102 -6.93 11.99 -22.75
N ARG A 103 -7.02 10.97 -21.88
CA ARG A 103 -6.97 11.16 -20.42
C ARG A 103 -5.61 11.70 -19.99
N TRP A 104 -5.62 12.43 -18.88
CA TRP A 104 -4.40 12.91 -18.25
C TRP A 104 -3.66 11.73 -17.63
N ALA A 105 -2.35 11.72 -17.79
CA ALA A 105 -1.46 10.91 -16.97
C ALA A 105 -0.78 11.80 -15.94
N ALA A 106 -0.12 11.19 -14.97
CA ALA A 106 0.67 11.93 -14.01
C ALA A 106 1.82 11.09 -13.48
N SER A 107 2.92 11.76 -13.17
CA SER A 107 4.05 11.19 -12.44
C SER A 107 3.98 11.62 -10.98
N GLY A 108 4.46 10.72 -10.11
CA GLY A 108 4.54 10.97 -8.68
C GLY A 108 3.55 10.23 -7.80
N GLY A 109 3.14 9.02 -8.21
CA GLY A 109 2.63 7.99 -7.31
C GLY A 109 1.32 8.30 -6.57
N GLY A 110 0.60 9.36 -6.96
CA GLY A 110 -0.61 9.78 -6.25
C GLY A 110 -1.31 11.02 -6.82
N ALA A 111 -0.70 11.68 -7.80
CA ALA A 111 -1.19 12.89 -8.45
C ALA A 111 -2.64 12.83 -8.94
N LEU A 112 -3.05 11.67 -9.45
CA LEU A 112 -4.43 11.41 -9.90
C LEU A 112 -5.18 10.47 -8.94
N GLN A 113 -4.47 9.70 -8.12
CA GLN A 113 -5.05 8.73 -7.19
C GLN A 113 -4.21 8.57 -5.91
N LEU A 114 -4.41 9.46 -4.95
CA LEU A 114 -3.92 9.27 -3.59
C LEU A 114 -4.74 8.18 -2.87
N PRO A 115 -4.10 7.19 -2.21
CA PRO A 115 -4.82 6.21 -1.40
C PRO A 115 -5.65 6.87 -0.30
N ARG A 116 -6.87 6.37 -0.08
CA ARG A 116 -7.81 6.91 0.91
C ARG A 116 -7.18 7.08 2.30
N GLN A 117 -6.30 6.16 2.70
CA GLN A 117 -5.61 6.15 3.99
C GLN A 117 -4.76 7.39 4.23
N ILE A 118 -4.27 8.05 3.18
CA ILE A 118 -3.38 9.22 3.29
C ILE A 118 -3.99 10.50 2.72
N ARG A 119 -5.21 10.45 2.14
CA ARG A 119 -5.89 11.66 1.64
C ARG A 119 -6.08 12.72 2.71
N SER A 120 -6.24 12.32 3.98
CA SER A 120 -6.39 13.25 5.11
C SER A 120 -5.12 14.04 5.44
N ALA A 121 -3.96 13.69 4.85
CA ALA A 121 -2.74 14.47 4.94
C ALA A 121 -2.79 15.72 4.05
N VAL A 122 -3.66 15.74 3.04
CA VAL A 122 -3.86 16.92 2.18
C VAL A 122 -4.71 17.93 2.94
N ARG A 123 -4.13 19.08 3.26
CA ARG A 123 -4.76 20.15 4.04
C ARG A 123 -4.67 21.47 3.29
N ALA A 124 -5.70 22.30 3.44
CA ALA A 124 -5.62 23.70 3.06
C ALA A 124 -4.72 24.46 4.05
N ASP A 125 -4.06 25.51 3.57
CA ASP A 125 -3.35 26.46 4.44
C ASP A 125 -4.34 27.16 5.41
N PRO A 126 -3.88 27.68 6.56
CA PRO A 126 -4.74 28.38 7.51
C PRO A 126 -5.55 29.51 6.84
N GLY A 127 -6.85 29.57 7.11
CA GLY A 127 -7.77 30.53 6.48
C GLY A 127 -8.31 30.09 5.11
N TRP A 128 -7.84 28.96 4.56
CA TRP A 128 -8.29 28.41 3.27
C TRP A 128 -9.13 27.14 3.46
N ARG A 129 -9.82 26.75 2.38
CA ARG A 129 -10.59 25.50 2.30
C ARG A 129 -10.35 24.82 0.95
N LEU A 130 -10.21 23.50 0.97
CA LEU A 130 -10.26 22.67 -0.24
C LEU A 130 -11.71 22.46 -0.65
N VAL A 131 -12.05 22.79 -1.89
CA VAL A 131 -13.35 22.49 -2.50
C VAL A 131 -13.13 21.42 -3.55
N VAL A 132 -13.83 20.30 -3.40
CA VAL A 132 -13.80 19.18 -4.36
C VAL A 132 -15.08 19.21 -5.16
N ALA A 133 -14.97 19.35 -6.47
CA ALA A 133 -16.08 19.26 -7.41
C ALA A 133 -15.85 18.02 -8.28
N ASP A 134 -16.85 17.15 -8.32
CA ASP A 134 -16.84 15.92 -9.10
C ASP A 134 -18.06 15.93 -10.01
N ALA A 135 -17.89 15.44 -11.24
CA ALA A 135 -18.95 15.43 -12.23
C ALA A 135 -19.74 14.11 -12.10
N ALA A 136 -20.99 14.21 -11.66
CA ALA A 136 -21.85 13.04 -11.51
C ALA A 136 -22.20 12.41 -12.88
N GLN A 137 -22.29 11.07 -12.92
CA GLN A 137 -22.79 10.30 -14.07
C GLN A 137 -21.96 10.39 -15.37
N LEU A 138 -20.63 10.49 -15.24
CA LEU A 138 -19.71 10.37 -16.38
C LEU A 138 -19.21 8.92 -16.50
N GLU A 139 -19.69 8.22 -17.54
CA GLU A 139 -19.14 6.95 -18.06
C GLU A 139 -19.09 6.98 -19.59
#